data_AF-T5K4U6-F1
#
_entry.id   AF-T5K4U6-F1
#
_cell.length_a   1.000
_cell.length_b   1.000
_cell.length_c   1.000
_cell.angle_alpha   90.00
_cell.angle_beta   90.00
_cell.angle_gamma   90.00
#
_symmetry.space_group_name_H-M   'P 1'
#
loop_
_entity.id
_entity.type
_entity.pdbx_description
1 polymer ?
#
loop_
_entity_poly.entity_id
_entity_poly.type
_entity_poly.pdbx_seq_one_letter_code
_entity_poly.pdbx_strand_id
1 'polypeptide(L)'
;MVGMSTTDDRFELTVAECARYVARHGKMPTRHTPDADDRSLGLFLQRIRQADRGTTKDIILTPERIAVLDEVLPGWRGRGARRDVDEQIREIAAFVKRHKQYPHNRAVIDEAEPRLYRILNHLRRAAEGKGNVALTPERRQLLDTLIPDWNRKTDA
;
A
#
# COMPACT_ATOMS: atom_id res chain seq x y z
N MET A 1 -17.94 24.58 13.11
CA MET A 1 -18.46 23.20 13.22
C MET A 1 -18.37 22.59 11.85
N VAL A 2 -17.34 21.78 11.58
CA VAL A 2 -17.18 21.08 10.31
C VAL A 2 -17.95 19.77 10.44
N GLY A 3 -18.98 19.57 9.62
CA GLY A 3 -19.73 18.32 9.56
C GLY A 3 -18.84 17.22 8.98
N MET A 4 -18.34 16.34 9.85
CA MET A 4 -17.72 15.09 9.43
C MET A 4 -18.83 14.16 8.93
N SER A 5 -18.61 13.55 7.77
CA SER A 5 -19.57 12.68 7.08
C SER A 5 -19.74 11.38 7.85
N THR A 6 -20.96 10.84 7.95
CA THR A 6 -21.30 9.56 8.59
C THR A 6 -20.48 8.36 8.11
N THR A 7 -19.83 8.46 6.94
CA THR A 7 -18.92 7.43 6.43
C THR A 7 -17.53 7.46 7.09
N ASP A 8 -17.02 8.64 7.45
CA ASP A 8 -15.76 8.77 8.19
C ASP A 8 -15.93 8.25 9.62
N ASP A 9 -17.05 8.60 10.27
CA ASP A 9 -17.40 8.07 11.60
C ASP A 9 -17.38 6.53 11.59
N ARG A 10 -17.97 5.91 10.56
CA ARG A 10 -18.00 4.44 10.45
C ARG A 10 -16.62 3.84 10.25
N PHE A 11 -15.75 4.47 9.46
CA PHE A 11 -14.38 3.99 9.27
C PHE A 11 -13.61 4.00 10.59
N GLU A 12 -13.59 5.15 11.28
CA GLU A 12 -12.87 5.33 12.54
C GLU A 12 -13.41 4.41 13.64
N LEU A 13 -14.74 4.26 13.73
CA LEU A 13 -15.37 3.31 14.64
C LEU A 13 -14.91 1.87 14.38
N THR A 14 -14.88 1.44 13.12
CA THR A 14 -14.47 0.07 12.76
C THR A 14 -12.97 -0.14 13.03
N VAL A 15 -12.13 0.89 12.83
CA VAL A 15 -10.71 0.86 13.20
C VAL A 15 -10.55 0.71 14.71
N ALA A 16 -11.30 1.48 15.50
CA ALA A 16 -11.29 1.38 16.95
C ALA A 16 -11.78 0.00 17.44
N GLU A 17 -12.79 -0.60 16.79
CA GLU A 17 -13.25 -1.96 17.09
C GLU A 17 -12.17 -3.02 16.80
N CYS A 18 -11.45 -2.87 15.68
CA CYS A 18 -10.29 -3.71 15.39
C CYS A 18 -9.19 -3.56 16.46
N ALA A 19 -8.92 -2.35 16.94
CA ALA A 19 -7.93 -2.12 18.01
C ALA A 19 -8.37 -2.76 19.33
N ARG A 20 -9.65 -2.63 19.70
CA ARG A 20 -10.23 -3.33 20.86
C ARG A 20 -10.14 -4.84 20.71
N TYR A 21 -10.40 -5.38 19.52
CA TYR A 21 -10.23 -6.80 19.23
C TYR A 21 -8.77 -7.24 19.47
N VAL A 22 -7.80 -6.50 18.93
CA VAL A 22 -6.36 -6.79 19.14
C VAL A 22 -6.00 -6.74 20.63
N ALA A 23 -6.49 -5.74 21.36
CA ALA A 23 -6.25 -5.63 22.80
C ALA A 23 -6.81 -6.83 23.59
N ARG A 24 -7.99 -7.35 23.21
CA ARG A 24 -8.60 -8.51 23.87
C ARG A 24 -7.96 -9.85 23.49
N HIS A 25 -7.56 -10.01 22.23
CA HIS A 25 -7.18 -11.32 21.68
C HIS A 25 -5.68 -11.46 21.37
N GLY A 26 -4.91 -10.38 21.45
CA GLY A 26 -3.47 -10.35 21.17
C GLY A 26 -3.11 -10.58 19.69
N LYS A 27 -4.09 -10.55 18.78
CA LYS A 27 -3.91 -10.82 17.35
C LYS A 27 -4.86 -9.99 16.51
N MET A 28 -4.48 -9.75 15.26
CA MET A 28 -5.34 -9.09 14.28
C MET A 28 -6.60 -9.92 13.98
N PRO A 29 -7.76 -9.29 13.77
CA PRO A 29 -8.97 -10.00 13.36
C PRO A 29 -8.76 -10.68 12.00
N THR A 30 -9.45 -11.79 11.80
CA THR A 30 -9.35 -12.59 10.57
C THR A 30 -10.74 -12.98 10.10
N ARG A 31 -10.94 -13.13 8.78
CA ARG A 31 -12.21 -13.62 8.22
C ARG A 31 -12.48 -15.11 8.54
N HIS A 32 -11.49 -15.81 9.10
CA HIS A 32 -11.54 -17.25 9.38
C HIS A 32 -11.92 -17.49 10.84
N THR A 33 -13.03 -16.90 11.26
CA THR A 33 -13.58 -17.01 12.62
C THR A 33 -15.07 -17.39 12.54
N PRO A 34 -15.57 -18.27 13.44
CA PRO A 34 -16.99 -18.63 13.46
C PRO A 34 -17.89 -17.46 13.83
N ASP A 35 -17.42 -16.55 14.69
CA ASP A 35 -18.16 -15.37 15.12
C ASP A 35 -18.38 -14.37 13.98
N ALA A 36 -19.61 -13.88 13.84
CA ALA A 36 -20.00 -13.02 12.71
C ALA A 36 -19.39 -11.61 12.83
N ASP A 37 -19.33 -11.08 14.05
CA ASP A 37 -18.83 -9.73 14.31
C ASP A 37 -17.32 -9.68 14.10
N ASP A 38 -16.58 -10.64 14.67
CA ASP A 38 -15.14 -10.79 14.47
C ASP A 38 -14.78 -11.00 12.98
N ARG A 39 -15.63 -11.75 12.26
CA ARG A 39 -15.44 -12.00 10.82
C ARG A 39 -15.57 -10.70 10.03
N SER A 40 -16.52 -9.84 10.41
CA SER A 40 -16.71 -8.54 9.77
C SER A 40 -15.47 -7.65 9.91
N LEU A 41 -14.85 -7.64 11.09
CA LEU A 41 -13.58 -6.93 11.35
C LEU A 41 -12.43 -7.49 10.50
N GLY A 42 -12.36 -8.82 10.36
CA GLY A 42 -11.38 -9.48 9.50
C GLY A 42 -11.53 -9.14 8.01
N LEU A 43 -12.77 -9.03 7.53
CA LEU A 43 -13.08 -8.61 6.16
C LEU A 43 -12.76 -7.13 5.93
N PHE A 44 -13.08 -6.27 6.89
CA PHE A 44 -12.72 -4.86 6.87
C PHE A 44 -11.20 -4.68 6.75
N LEU A 45 -10.43 -5.34 7.61
CA LEU A 45 -8.97 -5.29 7.60
C LEU A 45 -8.37 -5.83 6.28
N GLN A 46 -8.98 -6.87 5.69
CA GLN A 46 -8.58 -7.35 4.36
C GLN A 46 -8.76 -6.28 3.28
N ARG A 47 -9.90 -5.58 3.27
CA ARG A 47 -10.21 -4.55 2.26
C ARG A 47 -9.30 -3.34 2.40
N ILE A 48 -9.02 -2.88 3.62
CA ILE A 48 -8.04 -1.82 3.86
C ILE A 48 -6.68 -2.22 3.28
N ARG A 49 -6.17 -3.42 3.58
CA ARG A 49 -4.90 -3.91 3.02
C ARG A 49 -4.92 -4.00 1.49
N GLN A 50 -6.07 -4.31 0.89
CA GLN A 50 -6.21 -4.32 -0.56
C GLN A 50 -6.16 -2.91 -1.13
N ALA A 51 -6.83 -1.94 -0.49
CA ALA A 51 -6.85 -0.54 -0.88
C ALA A 51 -5.46 0.09 -0.75
N ASP A 52 -4.76 -0.20 0.34
CA ASP A 52 -3.37 0.19 0.56
C ASP A 52 -2.45 -0.31 -0.56
N ARG A 53 -2.65 -1.55 -1.01
CA ARG A 53 -1.93 -2.11 -2.17
C ARG A 53 -2.44 -1.62 -3.53
N GLY A 54 -3.45 -0.76 -3.58
CA GLY A 54 -4.11 -0.33 -4.82
C GLY A 54 -4.86 -1.45 -5.55
N THR A 55 -5.12 -2.58 -4.90
CA THR A 55 -5.76 -3.76 -5.51
C THR A 55 -7.30 -3.74 -5.47
N THR A 56 -7.88 -2.72 -4.82
CA THR A 56 -9.32 -2.43 -4.87
C THR A 56 -9.53 -0.91 -4.86
N LYS A 57 -10.71 -0.48 -5.33
CA LYS A 57 -11.20 0.90 -5.26
C LYS A 57 -12.37 1.05 -4.27
N ASP A 58 -12.78 -0.03 -3.61
CA ASP A 58 -13.96 -0.05 -2.73
C ASP A 58 -13.78 0.77 -1.45
N ILE A 59 -12.53 0.96 -1.03
CA ILE A 59 -12.16 1.81 0.11
C ILE A 59 -11.12 2.81 -0.38
N ILE A 60 -11.38 4.08 -0.14
CA ILE A 60 -10.41 5.16 -0.35
C ILE A 60 -9.62 5.32 0.94
N LEU A 61 -8.32 5.07 0.90
CA LEU A 61 -7.39 5.37 2.00
C LEU A 61 -6.72 6.72 1.71
N THR A 62 -7.29 7.78 2.29
CA THR A 62 -6.64 9.09 2.28
C THR A 62 -5.42 9.08 3.22
N PRO A 63 -4.49 10.03 3.10
CA PRO A 63 -3.36 10.17 4.02
C PRO A 63 -3.79 10.21 5.49
N GLU A 64 -4.91 10.88 5.80
CA GLU A 64 -5.46 11.00 7.14
C GLU A 64 -5.93 9.64 7.68
N ARG A 65 -6.63 8.85 6.86
CA ARG A 65 -7.06 7.49 7.23
C ARG A 65 -5.89 6.54 7.46
N ILE A 66 -4.81 6.69 6.68
CA ILE A 66 -3.57 5.93 6.88
C ILE A 66 -2.93 6.33 8.21
N ALA A 67 -2.86 7.62 8.52
CA ALA A 67 -2.32 8.11 9.79
C ALA A 67 -3.11 7.54 10.99
N VAL A 68 -4.45 7.54 10.93
CA VAL A 68 -5.31 6.93 11.96
C VAL A 68 -5.03 5.43 12.11
N LEU A 69 -4.88 4.69 11.01
CA LEU A 69 -4.56 3.26 11.07
C LEU A 69 -3.17 2.99 11.67
N ASP A 70 -2.18 3.81 11.33
CA ASP A 70 -0.81 3.70 11.83
C ASP A 70 -0.73 4.01 13.33
N GLU A 71 -1.52 4.96 13.81
CA GLU A 71 -1.63 5.32 15.22
C GLU A 71 -2.44 4.29 16.03
N VAL A 72 -3.63 3.94 15.57
CA VAL A 72 -4.63 3.19 16.36
C VAL A 72 -4.49 1.68 16.21
N LEU A 73 -4.03 1.20 15.06
CA LEU A 73 -3.96 -0.23 14.74
C LEU A 73 -2.56 -0.63 14.24
N PRO A 74 -1.51 -0.48 15.07
CA PRO A 74 -0.13 -0.76 14.66
C PRO A 74 0.02 -2.19 14.12
N GLY A 75 0.69 -2.32 12.98
CA GLY A 75 0.86 -3.59 12.29
C GLY A 75 -0.35 -4.03 11.45
N TRP A 76 -1.34 -3.17 11.23
CA TRP A 76 -2.53 -3.48 10.42
C TRP A 76 -2.18 -3.99 9.02
N ARG A 77 -1.03 -3.60 8.43
CA ARG A 77 -0.54 -4.11 7.14
C ARG A 77 -0.19 -5.61 7.15
N GLY A 78 0.05 -6.21 8.33
CA GLY A 78 0.32 -7.64 8.53
C GLY A 78 1.81 -8.05 8.47
N ARG A 79 2.15 -9.24 8.99
CA ARG A 79 3.50 -9.83 8.86
C ARG A 79 3.74 -10.24 7.41
N GLY A 80 4.88 -9.82 6.84
CA GLY A 80 5.17 -10.02 5.42
C GLY A 80 4.39 -9.09 4.49
N ALA A 81 3.86 -7.97 5.02
CA ALA A 81 3.47 -6.86 4.16
C ALA A 81 4.60 -6.61 3.17
N ARG A 82 4.31 -6.72 1.87
CA ARG A 82 5.23 -6.18 0.86
C ARG A 82 5.59 -4.78 1.35
N ARG A 83 6.88 -4.43 1.35
CA ARG A 83 7.34 -3.08 1.72
C ARG A 83 6.37 -2.07 1.18
N ASP A 84 6.06 -1.07 1.99
CA ASP A 84 5.14 -0.01 1.61
C ASP A 84 5.51 0.46 0.19
N VAL A 85 4.50 0.59 -0.70
CA VAL A 85 4.77 0.91 -2.11
C VAL A 85 5.56 2.22 -2.22
N ASP A 86 5.32 3.16 -1.31
CA ASP A 86 6.01 4.43 -1.27
C ASP A 86 7.46 4.26 -0.80
N GLU A 87 7.73 3.35 0.14
CA GLU A 87 9.09 2.94 0.51
C GLU A 87 9.81 2.29 -0.68
N GLN A 88 9.12 1.43 -1.43
CA GLN A 88 9.68 0.81 -2.64
C GLN A 88 9.98 1.86 -3.72
N ILE A 89 9.11 2.86 -3.91
CA ILE A 89 9.35 3.99 -4.81
C ILE A 89 10.62 4.74 -4.37
N ARG A 90 10.76 5.05 -3.08
CA ARG A 90 11.96 5.71 -2.53
C ARG A 90 13.22 4.88 -2.73
N GLU A 91 13.12 3.56 -2.61
CA GLU A 91 14.25 2.65 -2.84
C GLU A 91 14.68 2.62 -4.32
N ILE A 92 13.73 2.59 -5.25
CA ILE A 92 14.03 2.72 -6.69
C ILE A 92 14.68 4.09 -6.96
N ALA A 93 14.14 5.16 -6.37
CA ALA A 93 14.71 6.50 -6.51
C ALA A 93 16.15 6.58 -6.00
N ALA A 94 16.44 5.97 -4.85
CA ALA A 94 17.79 5.87 -4.31
C ALA A 94 18.74 5.09 -5.24
N PHE A 95 18.26 3.97 -5.81
CA PHE A 95 19.01 3.19 -6.80
C PHE A 95 19.34 4.03 -8.04
N VAL A 96 18.34 4.67 -8.66
CA VAL A 96 18.52 5.51 -9.86
C VAL A 96 19.43 6.69 -9.57
N LYS A 97 19.29 7.33 -8.40
CA LYS A 97 20.16 8.45 -7.99
C LYS A 97 21.62 8.02 -7.85
N ARG A 98 21.88 6.85 -7.27
CA ARG A 98 23.21 6.29 -7.01
C ARG A 98 23.89 5.83 -8.30
N HIS A 99 23.17 5.09 -9.12
CA HIS A 99 23.73 4.39 -10.29
C HIS A 99 23.51 5.13 -11.61
N LYS A 100 22.71 6.20 -11.63
CA LYS A 100 22.33 6.98 -12.81
C LYS A 100 21.67 6.14 -13.92
N GLN A 101 21.11 5.00 -13.55
CA GLN A 101 20.47 4.04 -14.45
C GLN A 101 19.24 3.43 -13.77
N TYR A 102 18.28 2.99 -14.59
CA TYR A 102 17.15 2.21 -14.11
C TYR A 102 17.55 0.79 -13.76
N PRO A 103 16.90 0.17 -12.76
CA PRO A 103 17.17 -1.23 -12.44
C PRO A 103 16.79 -2.15 -13.61
N HIS A 104 17.62 -3.14 -13.92
CA HIS A 104 17.38 -4.17 -14.93
C HIS A 104 16.80 -5.47 -14.33
N ASN A 105 16.28 -6.34 -15.21
CA ASN A 105 15.73 -7.64 -14.82
C ASN A 105 16.80 -8.64 -14.35
N ARG A 106 18.07 -8.38 -14.65
CA ARG A 106 19.25 -9.12 -14.21
C ARG A 106 20.00 -8.30 -13.18
N ALA A 107 20.70 -8.98 -12.26
CA ALA A 107 21.55 -8.32 -11.29
C ALA A 107 22.87 -7.94 -11.98
N VAL A 108 22.90 -6.78 -12.62
CA VAL A 108 24.07 -6.26 -13.33
C VAL A 108 24.91 -5.40 -12.40
N ILE A 109 24.26 -4.64 -11.51
CA ILE A 109 24.89 -3.66 -10.63
C ILE A 109 24.77 -4.07 -9.16
N ASP A 110 23.60 -4.57 -8.74
CA ASP A 110 23.26 -4.86 -7.35
C ASP A 110 22.32 -6.07 -7.27
N GLU A 111 22.42 -6.88 -6.22
CA GLU A 111 21.52 -8.00 -5.97
C GLU A 111 20.05 -7.56 -5.83
N ALA A 112 19.81 -6.32 -5.37
CA ALA A 112 18.47 -5.76 -5.28
C ALA A 112 17.84 -5.44 -6.65
N GLU A 113 18.63 -5.34 -7.71
CA GLU A 113 18.24 -4.81 -9.00
C GLU A 113 17.08 -5.57 -9.68
N PRO A 114 17.09 -6.92 -9.79
CA PRO A 114 15.97 -7.66 -10.40
C PRO A 114 14.64 -7.46 -9.66
N ARG A 115 14.70 -7.24 -8.34
CA ARG A 115 13.50 -6.96 -7.55
C ARG A 115 12.99 -5.55 -7.82
N LEU A 116 13.89 -4.55 -7.82
CA LEU A 116 13.54 -3.16 -8.11
C LEU A 116 12.97 -3.01 -9.53
N TYR A 117 13.54 -3.70 -10.51
CA TYR A 117 13.00 -3.77 -11.87
C TYR A 117 11.56 -4.28 -11.91
N ARG A 118 11.28 -5.41 -11.23
CA ARG A 118 9.93 -6.00 -11.20
C ARG A 118 8.91 -5.04 -10.58
N ILE A 119 9.30 -4.33 -9.51
CA ILE A 119 8.44 -3.32 -8.88
C ILE A 119 8.18 -2.16 -9.85
N LEU A 120 9.23 -1.58 -10.43
CA LEU A 120 9.10 -0.48 -11.38
C LEU A 120 8.23 -0.86 -12.59
N ASN A 121 8.39 -2.08 -13.11
CA ASN A 121 7.57 -2.59 -14.22
C ASN A 121 6.09 -2.75 -13.83
N HIS A 122 5.79 -3.20 -12.62
CA HIS A 122 4.40 -3.23 -12.13
C HIS A 122 3.78 -1.83 -12.05
N LEU A 123 4.53 -0.84 -11.57
CA LEU A 123 4.08 0.55 -11.49
C LEU A 123 3.84 1.15 -12.89
N ARG A 124 4.72 0.85 -13.86
CA ARG A 124 4.54 1.24 -15.27
C ARG A 124 3.26 0.66 -15.86
N ARG A 125 3.03 -0.63 -15.67
CA ARG A 125 1.80 -1.30 -16.11
C ARG A 125 0.56 -0.71 -15.44
N ALA A 126 0.63 -0.42 -14.15
CA ALA A 126 -0.47 0.22 -13.41
C ALA A 126 -0.82 1.61 -13.97
N ALA A 127 0.18 2.41 -14.37
CA ALA A 127 -0.06 3.69 -15.05
C ALA A 127 -0.69 3.56 -16.45
N GLU A 128 -0.41 2.45 -17.15
CA GLU A 128 -1.11 2.09 -18.39
C GLU A 128 -2.53 1.52 -18.15
N GLY A 129 -3.00 1.50 -16.89
CA GLY A 129 -4.28 0.88 -16.52
C GLY A 129 -4.28 -0.65 -16.60
N LYS A 130 -3.09 -1.29 -16.63
CA LYS A 130 -2.92 -2.73 -16.77
C LYS A 130 -2.52 -3.39 -15.45
N GLY A 131 -3.00 -4.62 -15.24
CA GLY A 131 -2.67 -5.44 -14.06
C GLY A 131 -3.66 -5.26 -12.93
N ASN A 132 -3.35 -5.88 -11.77
CA ASN A 132 -4.26 -5.94 -10.62
C ASN A 132 -4.02 -4.81 -9.59
N VAL A 133 -3.16 -3.85 -9.89
CA VAL A 133 -2.79 -2.75 -8.99
C VAL A 133 -3.11 -1.43 -9.70
N ALA A 134 -3.92 -0.60 -9.07
CA ALA A 134 -4.15 0.78 -9.45
C ALA A 134 -3.01 1.65 -8.90
N LEU A 135 -2.45 2.51 -9.76
CA LEU A 135 -1.54 3.56 -9.34
C LEU A 135 -2.37 4.75 -8.84
N THR A 136 -2.31 5.05 -7.55
CA THR A 136 -3.03 6.20 -6.99
C THR A 136 -2.40 7.52 -7.48
N PRO A 137 -3.17 8.63 -7.53
CA PRO A 137 -2.64 9.93 -7.91
C PRO A 137 -1.42 10.35 -7.09
N GLU A 138 -1.44 10.09 -5.78
CA GLU A 138 -0.38 10.45 -4.84
C GLU A 138 0.91 9.68 -5.15
N ARG A 139 0.80 8.38 -5.42
CA ARG A 139 1.95 7.55 -5.82
C ARG A 139 2.50 7.93 -7.17
N ARG A 140 1.63 8.33 -8.10
CA ARG A 140 2.07 8.87 -9.38
C ARG A 140 2.84 10.17 -9.20
N GLN A 141 2.33 11.09 -8.39
CA GLN A 141 3.04 12.34 -8.06
C GLN A 141 4.39 12.05 -7.39
N LEU A 142 4.44 11.06 -6.49
CA LEU A 142 5.68 10.63 -5.84
C LEU A 142 6.71 10.10 -6.86
N LEU A 143 6.27 9.26 -7.80
CA LEU A 143 7.12 8.75 -8.89
C LEU A 143 7.63 9.89 -9.79
N ASP A 144 6.73 10.78 -10.24
CA ASP A 144 7.08 11.92 -11.09
C ASP A 144 8.09 12.85 -10.41
N THR A 145 8.02 12.98 -9.07
CA THR A 145 8.94 13.80 -8.26
C THR A 145 10.28 13.13 -8.03
N LEU A 146 10.29 11.85 -7.64
CA LEU A 146 11.50 11.17 -7.18
C LEU A 146 12.28 10.48 -8.30
N ILE A 147 11.62 10.14 -9.40
CA ILE A 147 12.17 9.34 -10.50
C ILE A 147 11.73 9.96 -11.83
N PRO A 148 12.38 11.04 -12.30
CA PRO A 148 12.03 11.67 -13.57
C PRO A 148 12.09 10.67 -14.73
N ASP A 149 11.10 10.70 -15.64
CA ASP A 149 11.00 9.80 -16.79
C ASP A 149 10.83 8.30 -16.45
N TRP A 150 10.41 7.96 -15.22
CA TRP A 150 10.26 6.58 -14.76
C TRP A 150 9.37 5.71 -15.66
N ASN A 151 8.43 6.32 -16.38
CA ASN A 151 7.48 5.64 -17.26
C ASN A 151 8.02 5.34 -18.67
N ARG A 152 9.23 5.82 -19.03
CA ARG A 152 9.86 5.44 -20.29
C ARG A 152 10.20 3.96 -20.26
N LYS A 153 9.86 3.25 -21.34
CA LYS A 153 10.30 1.86 -21.52
C LYS A 153 11.82 1.90 -21.67
N THR A 154 12.52 1.24 -20.76
CA THR A 154 13.95 0.98 -20.91
C THR A 154 14.05 0.01 -22.08
N ASP A 155 14.62 0.45 -23.21
CA ASP A 155 14.92 -0.47 -24.31
C ASP A 155 15.81 -1.58 -23.77
N ALA A 156 15.38 -2.82 -24.00
CA ALA A 156 16.01 -4.04 -23.48
C ALA A 156 17.30 -4.38 -24.23
#